data_AF-A0A414ADU7-F1
#
_entry.id   AF-A0A414ADU7-F1
#
_cell.length_a   1.000
_cell.length_b   1.000
_cell.length_c   1.000
_cell.angle_alpha   90.00
_cell.angle_beta   90.00
_cell.angle_gamma   90.00
#
_symmetry.space_group_name_H-M   'P 1'
#
loop_
_entity.id
_entity.type
_entity.pdbx_description
1 polymer ?
#
loop_
_entity_poly.entity_id
_entity_poly.type
_entity_poly.pdbx_seq_one_letter_code
_entity_poly.pdbx_strand_id
1 'polypeptide(L)'
;MKDNILKCEYNMDNGYIEVYYKDGNILKMRCEDVESQLRLTEHSRSKLWKLLDENPLEYVAMALSREMQTYCDIEDEMVKDSHDILLQQYLELGYSKAMAEVLIREFYRYDS
;
A
#
# COMPACT_ATOMS: atom_id res chain seq x y z
N MET A 1 6.29 -10.89 -20.14
CA MET A 1 4.95 -10.27 -19.95
C MET A 1 5.00 -8.75 -20.12
N LYS A 2 5.97 -8.03 -19.51
CA LYS A 2 6.11 -6.56 -19.67
C LYS A 2 6.34 -6.09 -21.12
N ASP A 3 7.04 -6.87 -21.95
CA ASP A 3 7.37 -6.45 -23.33
C ASP A 3 6.16 -6.30 -24.27
N ASN A 4 4.99 -6.84 -23.90
CA ASN A 4 3.75 -6.73 -24.67
C ASN A 4 2.81 -5.61 -24.17
N ILE A 5 3.17 -4.91 -23.10
CA ILE A 5 2.35 -3.84 -22.52
C ILE A 5 2.72 -2.52 -23.18
N LEU A 6 1.71 -1.81 -23.67
CA LEU A 6 1.84 -0.46 -24.22
C LEU A 6 1.70 0.58 -23.11
N LYS A 7 0.71 0.40 -22.23
CA LYS A 7 0.38 1.33 -21.14
C LYS A 7 -0.33 0.59 -20.01
N CYS A 8 -0.11 1.02 -18.79
CA CYS A 8 -0.90 0.65 -17.62
C CYS A 8 -1.27 1.94 -16.90
N GLU A 9 -2.55 2.15 -16.63
CA GLU A 9 -3.00 3.34 -15.90
C GLU A 9 -4.14 3.01 -14.94
N TYR A 10 -4.16 3.72 -13.82
CA TYR A 10 -5.31 3.76 -12.93
C TYR A 10 -6.23 4.90 -13.35
N ASN A 11 -7.48 4.57 -13.67
CA ASN A 11 -8.52 5.53 -13.99
C ASN A 11 -9.34 5.84 -12.74
N MET A 12 -9.05 6.98 -12.11
CA MET A 12 -9.74 7.44 -10.90
C MET A 12 -11.23 7.71 -11.12
N ASP A 13 -11.66 8.07 -12.33
CA ASP A 13 -13.06 8.40 -12.61
C ASP A 13 -13.97 7.17 -12.51
N ASN A 14 -13.43 5.98 -12.80
CA ASN A 14 -14.20 4.74 -12.80
C ASN A 14 -13.68 3.67 -11.82
N GLY A 15 -12.52 3.87 -11.18
CA GLY A 15 -11.94 2.95 -10.22
C GLY A 15 -11.28 1.71 -10.83
N TYR A 16 -10.97 1.71 -12.12
CA TYR A 16 -10.32 0.60 -12.82
C TYR A 16 -8.84 0.86 -13.08
N ILE A 17 -8.03 -0.18 -12.97
CA ILE A 17 -6.78 -0.25 -13.73
C ILE A 17 -7.07 -0.79 -15.13
N GLU A 18 -6.47 -0.14 -16.12
CA GLU A 18 -6.52 -0.53 -17.51
C GLU A 18 -5.10 -0.82 -18.03
N VAL A 19 -4.88 -2.06 -18.48
CA VAL A 19 -3.63 -2.49 -19.12
C VAL A 19 -3.88 -2.61 -20.61
N TYR A 20 -3.24 -1.75 -21.38
CA TYR A 20 -3.28 -1.71 -22.84
C TYR A 20 -2.13 -2.55 -23.39
N TYR A 21 -2.44 -3.56 -24.19
CA TYR A 21 -1.45 -4.40 -24.85
C TYR A 21 -1.17 -3.94 -26.28
N LYS A 22 -0.01 -4.30 -26.82
CA LYS A 22 0.41 -3.92 -28.19
C LYS A 22 -0.45 -4.54 -29.29
N ASP A 23 -1.14 -5.64 -28.99
CA ASP A 23 -2.07 -6.33 -29.89
C ASP A 23 -3.47 -5.68 -29.93
N GLY A 24 -3.69 -4.63 -29.14
CA GLY A 24 -4.98 -3.93 -29.03
C GLY A 24 -5.91 -4.48 -27.96
N ASN A 25 -5.54 -5.56 -27.26
CA ASN A 25 -6.32 -6.06 -26.12
C ASN A 25 -6.20 -5.12 -24.91
N ILE A 26 -7.25 -5.10 -24.08
CA ILE A 26 -7.29 -4.34 -22.83
C ILE A 26 -7.71 -5.28 -21.70
N LEU A 27 -6.86 -5.41 -20.68
CA LEU A 27 -7.24 -5.99 -19.39
C LEU A 27 -7.77 -4.87 -18.51
N LYS A 28 -8.98 -5.04 -17.96
CA LYS A 28 -9.56 -4.12 -16.98
C LYS A 28 -9.76 -4.83 -15.65
N MET A 29 -9.34 -4.19 -14.57
CA MET A 29 -9.47 -4.71 -13.22
C MET A 29 -10.05 -3.64 -12.31
N ARG A 30 -11.18 -3.92 -11.67
CA ARG A 30 -11.81 -3.02 -10.71
C ARG A 30 -11.06 -3.11 -9.38
N CYS A 31 -10.51 -2.01 -8.90
CA CYS A 31 -9.71 -2.01 -7.66
C CYS A 31 -10.55 -2.44 -6.45
N GLU A 32 -11.82 -2.00 -6.40
CA GLU A 32 -12.78 -2.41 -5.37
C GLU A 32 -12.95 -3.94 -5.28
N ASP A 33 -13.00 -4.65 -6.42
CA ASP A 33 -13.15 -6.12 -6.43
C ASP A 33 -11.91 -6.82 -5.88
N VAL A 34 -10.72 -6.26 -6.16
CA VAL A 34 -9.44 -6.76 -5.63
C VAL A 34 -9.34 -6.48 -4.14
N GLU A 35 -9.58 -5.23 -3.73
CA GLU A 35 -9.40 -4.75 -2.37
C GLU A 35 -10.46 -5.28 -1.39
N SER A 36 -11.68 -5.59 -1.87
CA SER A 36 -12.74 -6.17 -1.02
C SER A 36 -12.37 -7.52 -0.40
N GLN A 37 -11.36 -8.20 -0.95
CA GLN A 37 -10.88 -9.50 -0.48
C GLN A 37 -9.68 -9.36 0.48
N LEU A 38 -9.16 -8.14 0.64
CA LEU A 38 -7.97 -7.87 1.45
C LEU A 38 -8.35 -7.47 2.87
N ARG A 39 -7.52 -7.87 3.82
CA ARG A 39 -7.47 -7.26 5.14
C ARG A 39 -6.59 -6.02 5.02
N LEU A 40 -7.20 -4.84 5.13
CA LEU A 40 -6.51 -3.55 5.01
C LEU A 40 -6.61 -2.77 6.32
N THR A 41 -5.50 -2.22 6.75
CA THR A 41 -5.49 -1.09 7.70
C THR A 41 -5.55 0.23 6.93
N GLU A 42 -5.62 1.36 7.64
CA GLU A 42 -5.47 2.67 7.01
C GLU A 42 -4.09 2.84 6.34
N HIS A 43 -3.04 2.24 6.91
CA HIS A 43 -1.68 2.34 6.39
C HIS A 43 -1.51 1.57 5.09
N SER A 44 -1.77 0.26 5.10
CA SER A 44 -1.68 -0.57 3.89
C SER A 44 -2.61 -0.08 2.78
N ARG A 45 -3.78 0.47 3.10
CA ARG A 45 -4.64 1.15 2.10
C ARG A 45 -3.97 2.37 1.47
N SER A 46 -3.37 3.25 2.28
CA SER A 46 -2.64 4.41 1.76
C SER A 46 -1.48 4.00 0.85
N LYS A 47 -0.79 2.90 1.18
CA LYS A 47 0.29 2.33 0.37
C LYS A 47 -0.22 1.78 -0.96
N LEU A 48 -1.33 1.05 -0.97
CA LEU A 48 -1.97 0.60 -2.22
C LEU A 48 -2.39 1.77 -3.10
N TRP A 49 -2.97 2.83 -2.53
CA TRP A 49 -3.37 4.01 -3.30
C TRP A 49 -2.17 4.76 -3.89
N LYS A 50 -1.08 4.87 -3.14
CA LYS A 50 0.18 5.39 -3.65
C LYS A 50 0.75 4.51 -4.77
N LEU A 51 0.66 3.19 -4.62
CA LEU A 51 1.09 2.23 -5.64
C LEU A 51 0.27 2.36 -6.94
N LEU A 52 -1.04 2.59 -6.84
CA LEU A 52 -1.91 2.84 -8.00
C LEU A 52 -1.47 4.07 -8.79
N ASP A 53 -1.06 5.14 -8.09
CA ASP A 53 -0.61 6.39 -8.70
C ASP A 53 0.81 6.26 -9.31
N GLU A 54 1.75 5.71 -8.54
CA GLU A 54 3.17 5.68 -8.92
C GLU A 54 3.52 4.50 -9.85
N ASN A 55 2.92 3.32 -9.64
CA ASN A 55 3.26 2.10 -10.37
C ASN A 55 2.07 1.13 -10.49
N PRO A 56 1.03 1.49 -11.27
CA PRO A 56 -0.17 0.68 -11.42
C PRO A 56 0.10 -0.71 -12.01
N LEU A 57 1.20 -0.87 -12.75
CA LEU A 57 1.58 -2.18 -13.29
C LEU A 57 2.00 -3.17 -12.21
N GLU A 58 2.65 -2.70 -11.14
CA GLU A 58 3.01 -3.55 -10.00
C GLU A 58 1.78 -3.96 -9.21
N TYR A 59 0.80 -3.06 -9.05
CA TYR A 59 -0.51 -3.41 -8.49
C TYR A 59 -1.16 -4.56 -9.29
N VAL A 60 -1.19 -4.47 -10.62
CA VAL A 60 -1.72 -5.54 -11.48
C VAL A 60 -0.96 -6.85 -11.28
N ALA A 61 0.37 -6.79 -11.25
CA ALA A 61 1.20 -7.96 -11.07
C ALA A 61 0.85 -8.68 -9.77
N MET A 62 0.78 -7.95 -8.66
CA MET A 62 0.43 -8.50 -7.35
C MET A 62 -1.01 -9.02 -7.26
N ALA A 63 -1.95 -8.36 -7.93
CA ALA A 63 -3.35 -8.81 -7.95
C ALA A 63 -3.48 -10.15 -8.68
N LEU A 64 -2.77 -10.30 -9.81
CA LEU A 64 -2.76 -11.54 -10.59
C LEU A 64 -1.95 -12.66 -9.91
N SER A 65 -0.86 -12.34 -9.22
CA SER A 65 -0.05 -13.31 -8.48
C SER A 65 -0.65 -13.68 -7.12
N ARG A 66 -1.69 -12.96 -6.66
CA ARG A 66 -2.30 -13.05 -5.32
C ARG A 66 -1.34 -12.68 -4.18
N GLU A 67 -0.31 -11.88 -4.46
CA GLU A 67 0.66 -11.41 -3.46
C GLU A 67 0.20 -10.13 -2.76
N MET A 68 -0.92 -9.54 -3.16
CA MET A 68 -1.38 -8.26 -2.63
C MET A 68 -1.67 -8.28 -1.12
N GLN A 69 -2.20 -9.39 -0.58
CA GLN A 69 -2.37 -9.51 0.87
C GLN A 69 -1.02 -9.55 1.59
N THR A 70 -0.04 -10.27 1.04
CA THR A 70 1.32 -10.34 1.60
C THR A 70 1.97 -8.95 1.62
N TYR A 71 1.81 -8.18 0.55
CA TYR A 71 2.27 -6.79 0.49
C TYR A 71 1.68 -5.93 1.61
N CYS A 72 0.35 -6.02 1.81
CA CYS A 72 -0.34 -5.28 2.87
C CYS A 72 0.13 -5.70 4.27
N ASP A 73 0.26 -7.01 4.49
CA ASP A 73 0.71 -7.56 5.78
C ASP A 73 2.13 -7.08 6.12
N ILE A 74 3.06 -7.04 5.13
CA ILE A 74 4.42 -6.51 5.32
C ILE A 74 4.43 -5.02 5.67
N GLU A 75 3.69 -4.19 4.93
CA GLU A 75 3.61 -2.74 5.22
C GLU A 75 3.06 -2.49 6.62
N ASP A 76 2.04 -3.25 7.03
CA ASP A 76 1.45 -3.14 8.37
C ASP A 76 2.36 -3.66 9.48
N GLU A 77 3.16 -4.71 9.22
CA GLU A 77 4.18 -5.21 10.15
C GLU A 77 5.33 -4.20 10.34
N MET A 78 5.82 -3.59 9.26
CA MET A 78 6.89 -2.58 9.34
C MET A 78 6.50 -1.38 10.20
N VAL A 79 5.24 -0.95 10.16
CA VAL A 79 4.73 0.11 11.04
C VAL A 79 4.70 -0.33 12.49
N LYS A 80 4.31 -1.58 12.78
CA LYS A 80 4.31 -2.11 14.15
C LYS A 80 5.73 -2.22 14.70
N ASP A 81 6.64 -2.79 13.92
CA ASP A 81 8.04 -2.95 14.32
C ASP A 81 8.69 -1.59 14.61
N SER A 82 8.45 -0.59 13.76
CA SER A 82 8.94 0.77 14.00
C SER A 82 8.27 1.44 15.19
N HIS A 83 6.97 1.20 15.43
CA HIS A 83 6.26 1.72 16.61
C HIS A 83 6.86 1.14 17.90
N ASP A 84 7.06 -0.18 17.94
CA ASP A 84 7.63 -0.88 19.10
C ASP A 84 9.05 -0.40 19.40
N ILE A 85 9.89 -0.20 18.36
CA ILE A 85 11.24 0.35 18.50
C ILE A 85 11.20 1.77 19.07
N LEU A 86 10.38 2.66 18.51
CA LEU A 86 10.28 4.04 18.98
C LEU A 86 9.72 4.11 20.40
N LEU A 87 8.74 3.27 20.73
CA LEU A 87 8.17 3.17 22.06
C LEU A 87 9.24 2.76 23.07
N GLN A 88 10.02 1.73 22.77
CA GLN A 88 11.12 1.31 23.62
C GLN A 88 12.14 2.44 23.84
N GLN A 89 12.56 3.12 22.76
CA GLN A 89 13.52 4.23 22.84
C GLN A 89 13.01 5.36 23.74
N TYR A 90 11.75 5.78 23.62
CA TYR A 90 11.20 6.83 24.46
C TYR A 90 11.08 6.41 25.93
N LEU A 91 10.74 5.14 26.20
CA LEU A 91 10.71 4.62 27.57
C LEU A 91 12.10 4.62 28.20
N GLU A 92 13.15 4.24 27.45
CA GLU A 92 14.54 4.29 27.90
C GLU A 92 15.03 5.72 28.18
N LEU A 93 14.50 6.72 27.46
CA LEU A 93 14.71 8.14 27.72
C LEU A 93 13.93 8.67 28.94
N GLY A 94 13.12 7.84 29.59
CA GLY A 94 12.36 8.17 30.80
C GLY A 94 10.99 8.81 30.55
N TYR A 95 10.52 8.84 29.29
CA TYR A 95 9.16 9.29 29.01
C TYR A 95 8.14 8.29 29.52
N SER A 96 6.98 8.80 29.98
CA SER A 96 5.84 7.91 30.24
C SER A 96 5.32 7.30 28.94
N LYS A 97 4.72 6.11 29.01
CA LYS A 97 4.08 5.48 27.84
C LYS A 97 3.11 6.42 27.12
N ALA A 98 2.29 7.16 27.87
CA ALA A 98 1.34 8.11 27.29
C ALA A 98 2.03 9.22 26.48
N MET A 99 3.17 9.72 26.95
CA MET A 99 3.93 10.75 26.22
C MET A 99 4.65 10.15 24.99
N ALA A 100 5.21 8.95 25.11
CA ALA A 100 5.82 8.24 23.99
C ALA A 100 4.83 8.02 22.84
N GLU A 101 3.62 7.56 23.13
CA GLU A 101 2.56 7.34 22.11
C GLU A 101 2.19 8.62 21.36
N VAL A 102 2.15 9.77 22.05
CA VAL A 102 1.91 11.07 21.41
C VAL A 102 3.07 11.44 20.48
N LEU A 103 4.32 11.27 20.91
CA LEU A 103 5.50 11.59 20.09
C LEU A 103 5.59 10.70 18.85
N ILE A 104 5.30 9.41 18.99
CA ILE A 104 5.26 8.45 17.87
C ILE A 104 4.16 8.81 16.89
N ARG A 105 2.98 9.19 17.39
CA ARG A 105 1.88 9.64 16.52
C ARG A 105 2.24 10.90 15.73
N GLU A 106 2.93 11.86 16.36
CA GLU A 106 3.43 13.05 15.66
C GLU A 106 4.50 12.67 14.62
N PHE A 107 5.41 11.74 14.94
CA PHE A 107 6.42 11.23 14.00
C PHE A 107 5.78 10.68 12.72
N TYR A 108 4.81 9.76 12.84
CA TYR A 108 4.15 9.17 11.67
C TYR A 108 3.28 10.16 10.87
N ARG A 109 2.77 11.22 11.50
CA ARG A 109 2.00 12.25 10.79
C ARG A 109 2.86 12.97 9.74
N TYR A 110 4.16 13.13 9.98
CA TYR A 110 5.06 13.82 9.05
C TYR A 110 5.65 12.91 7.97
N ASP A 111 5.58 11.59 8.14
CA ASP A 111 6.14 10.59 7.21
C ASP A 111 5.10 10.03 6.22
N SER A 112 3.82 10.41 6.39
CA SER A 112 2.68 10.04 5.54
C SER A 112 2.44 11.09 4.45
#